data_AF-A0A0C2GAU5-F1
#
_entry.id   AF-A0A0C2GAU5-F1
#
_cell.length_a   1.000
_cell.length_b   1.000
_cell.length_c   1.000
_cell.angle_alpha   90.00
_cell.angle_beta   90.00
_cell.angle_gamma   90.00
#
_symmetry.space_group_name_H-M   'P 1'
#
loop_
_entity.id
_entity.type
_entity.pdbx_description
1 polymer ?
#
loop_
_entity_poly.entity_id
_entity_poly.type
_entity_poly.pdbx_seq_one_letter_code
_entity_poly.pdbx_strand_id
1 'polypeptide(L)'
;MYLLLVLQNLRKSFESARPVLRLLIQRKGESWEEKYGYGTDSDRKRKGLSALIPVQKVPKRNYSISNPEDFRQVSAIIDVDIVPEAHRRVRLCKHGSDRPLGFYIRDGTSVRVTERGVAKVQGIFISRLVDGGLAESTGLLGVNDEVLEVNGIYVQGKTLDQVTDMMVANAHNLIITGGSCIFLE
;
A
#
# COMPACT_ATOMS: atom_id res chain seq x y z
N MET A 1 20.95 1.25 13.93
CA MET A 1 20.92 0.57 12.61
C MET A 1 19.73 1.03 11.75
N TYR A 2 18.49 0.99 12.28
CA TYR A 2 17.28 1.43 11.57
C TYR A 2 17.31 2.87 11.00
N LEU A 3 17.76 3.86 11.77
CA LEU A 3 17.81 5.25 11.31
C LEU A 3 18.73 5.44 10.09
N LEU A 4 19.81 4.68 10.03
CA LEU A 4 20.80 4.76 8.96
C LEU A 4 20.25 4.16 7.65
N LEU A 5 19.45 3.08 7.77
CA LEU A 5 18.74 2.46 6.65
C LEU A 5 17.67 3.40 6.06
N VAL A 6 16.90 4.08 6.93
CA VAL A 6 15.88 5.05 6.50
C VAL A 6 16.51 6.21 5.72
N LEU A 7 17.62 6.76 6.21
CA LEU A 7 18.33 7.86 5.53
C LEU A 7 18.94 7.41 4.19
N GLN A 8 19.47 6.18 4.11
CA GLN A 8 19.96 5.64 2.84
C GLN A 8 18.84 5.46 1.81
N ASN A 9 17.67 4.95 2.22
CA ASN A 9 16.52 4.80 1.32
C ASN A 9 15.98 6.15 0.83
N LEU A 10 15.90 7.14 1.72
CA LEU A 10 15.51 8.50 1.34
C LEU A 10 16.48 9.09 0.30
N ARG A 11 17.79 8.95 0.53
CA ARG A 11 18.81 9.44 -0.39
C ARG A 11 18.71 8.78 -1.77
N LYS A 12 18.59 7.45 -1.81
CA LYS A 12 18.42 6.70 -3.07
C LYS A 12 17.17 7.12 -3.82
N SER A 13 16.04 7.30 -3.12
CA SER A 13 14.79 7.76 -3.72
C SER A 13 14.91 9.17 -4.30
N PHE A 14 15.60 10.08 -3.61
CA PHE A 14 15.78 11.45 -4.09
C PHE A 14 16.72 11.53 -5.31
N GLU A 15 17.80 10.75 -5.33
CA GLU A 15 18.75 10.73 -6.45
C GLU A 15 18.14 10.09 -7.72
N SER A 16 17.27 9.10 -7.56
CA SER A 16 16.64 8.37 -8.68
C SER A 16 15.36 9.00 -9.21
N ALA A 17 14.59 9.71 -8.37
CA ALA A 17 13.32 10.31 -8.77
C ALA A 17 13.54 11.54 -9.67
N ARG A 18 13.48 11.34 -10.98
CA ARG A 18 13.45 12.43 -11.97
C ARG A 18 12.26 12.24 -12.92
N PRO A 19 11.22 13.10 -12.86
CA PRO A 19 11.10 14.31 -12.03
C PRO A 19 10.77 14.00 -10.56
N VAL A 20 11.18 14.90 -9.65
CA VAL A 20 10.86 14.79 -8.22
C VAL A 20 9.37 15.13 -8.02
N LEU A 21 8.63 14.25 -7.35
CA LEU A 21 7.25 14.51 -6.95
C LEU A 21 7.23 15.66 -5.94
N ARG A 22 6.52 16.75 -6.26
CA ARG A 22 6.30 17.87 -5.33
C ARG A 22 4.98 17.65 -4.59
N LEU A 23 5.07 17.30 -3.31
CA LEU A 23 3.90 17.26 -2.43
C LEU A 23 3.66 18.65 -1.85
N LEU A 24 2.46 19.18 -2.07
CA LEU A 24 1.97 20.40 -1.42
C LEU A 24 1.10 19.96 -0.24
N ILE A 25 1.62 20.09 0.98
CA ILE A 25 0.87 19.78 2.19
C ILE A 25 0.14 21.05 2.61
N GLN A 26 -1.18 20.98 2.66
CA GLN A 26 -2.05 22.06 3.13
C GLN A 26 -2.86 21.53 4.30
N ARG A 27 -2.85 22.24 5.43
CA ARG A 27 -3.69 21.86 6.56
C ARG A 27 -5.13 22.26 6.26
N LYS A 28 -6.07 21.46 6.76
CA LYS A 28 -7.51 21.76 6.68
C LYS A 28 -7.78 23.15 7.26
N GLY A 29 -8.33 24.05 6.46
CA GLY A 29 -8.61 25.46 6.78
C GLY A 29 -7.57 26.47 6.26
N GLU A 30 -6.47 26.03 5.65
CA GLU A 30 -5.42 26.92 5.11
C GLU A 30 -5.60 27.22 3.62
N SER A 31 -6.56 26.60 2.93
CA SER A 31 -6.88 27.00 1.56
C SER A 31 -7.64 28.31 1.55
N TRP A 32 -7.31 29.15 0.57
CA TRP A 32 -8.04 30.40 0.36
C TRP A 32 -9.52 30.09 0.06
N GLU A 33 -9.80 28.96 -0.58
CA GLU A 33 -11.16 28.46 -0.80
C GLU A 33 -11.89 28.06 0.51
N GLU A 34 -11.21 27.46 1.49
CA GLU A 34 -11.81 27.12 2.80
C GLU A 34 -11.95 28.35 3.72
N LYS A 35 -11.01 29.31 3.64
CA LYS A 35 -11.02 30.52 4.49
C LYS A 35 -12.05 31.57 4.04
N TYR A 36 -12.39 31.58 2.76
CA TYR A 36 -13.35 32.54 2.18
C TYR A 36 -14.63 31.87 1.64
N GLY A 37 -14.78 30.56 1.83
CA GLY A 37 -15.94 29.77 1.43
C GLY A 37 -16.04 29.57 -0.09
N TYR A 38 -16.71 28.49 -0.50
CA TYR A 38 -17.31 28.38 -1.84
C TYR A 38 -18.50 29.35 -1.93
N GLY A 39 -18.20 30.64 -1.87
CA GLY A 39 -19.15 31.73 -2.00
C GLY A 39 -19.20 32.18 -3.45
N THR A 40 -20.31 31.91 -4.11
CA THR A 40 -20.76 32.63 -5.30
C THR A 40 -21.03 34.10 -4.93
N ASP A 41 -20.01 34.88 -4.60
CA ASP A 41 -20.17 36.33 -4.45
C ASP A 41 -18.83 37.06 -4.58
N SER A 42 -18.48 37.47 -5.79
CA SER A 42 -17.46 38.50 -5.98
C SER A 42 -17.79 39.39 -7.16
N ASP A 43 -19.01 39.95 -7.13
CA ASP A 43 -19.32 41.13 -7.92
C ASP A 43 -19.79 42.27 -7.01
N ARG A 44 -18.88 42.72 -6.12
CA ARG A 44 -18.98 44.05 -5.54
C ARG A 44 -17.61 44.60 -5.12
N LYS A 45 -17.15 45.53 -5.96
CA LYS A 45 -16.45 46.77 -5.57
C LYS A 45 -15.01 46.63 -5.06
N ARG A 46 -14.05 46.76 -5.98
CA ARG A 46 -12.83 47.54 -5.72
C ARG A 46 -12.29 48.19 -6.99
N LYS A 47 -12.91 49.31 -7.40
CA LYS A 47 -12.28 50.28 -8.30
C LYS A 47 -11.28 51.09 -7.48
N GLY A 48 -9.98 50.88 -7.72
CA GLY A 48 -8.91 51.66 -7.12
C GLY A 48 -7.65 51.60 -7.96
N LEU A 49 -7.43 52.66 -8.74
CA LEU A 49 -6.19 53.23 -9.31
C LEU A 49 -5.09 52.35 -9.95
N SER A 50 -5.19 51.02 -9.98
CA SER A 50 -4.14 50.14 -10.55
C SER A 50 -4.14 50.03 -12.09
N ALA A 51 -4.72 51.00 -12.81
CA ALA A 51 -4.94 50.94 -14.26
C ALA A 51 -3.86 51.65 -15.12
N LEU A 52 -2.77 52.16 -14.53
CA LEU A 52 -1.80 53.01 -15.23
C LEU A 52 -0.43 52.36 -15.52
N ILE A 53 -0.24 51.06 -15.26
CA ILE A 53 0.99 50.34 -15.63
C ILE A 53 0.61 49.07 -16.41
N PRO A 54 1.03 48.92 -17.69
CA PRO A 54 0.80 47.70 -18.45
C PRO A 54 1.82 46.64 -18.01
N VAL A 55 1.65 46.10 -16.80
CA VAL A 55 2.31 44.85 -16.43
C VAL A 55 1.51 43.74 -17.12
N GLN A 56 2.09 43.09 -18.12
CA GLN A 56 1.57 41.82 -18.65
C GLN A 56 1.50 40.84 -17.47
N LYS A 57 0.31 40.66 -16.90
CA LYS A 57 0.08 39.65 -15.86
C LYS A 57 0.38 38.30 -16.50
N VAL A 58 1.52 37.72 -16.14
CA VAL A 58 1.87 36.34 -16.52
C VAL A 58 0.65 35.45 -16.20
N PRO A 59 0.12 34.69 -17.17
CA PRO A 59 -1.07 33.88 -16.95
C PRO A 59 -0.76 32.86 -15.84
N LYS A 60 -1.32 33.10 -14.65
CA LYS A 60 -1.28 32.14 -13.55
C LYS A 60 -2.14 30.97 -13.99
N ARG A 61 -1.52 29.83 -14.31
CA ARG A 61 -2.21 28.57 -14.55
C ARG A 61 -2.88 28.17 -13.25
N ASN A 62 -4.19 28.38 -13.15
CA ASN A 62 -4.99 27.86 -12.06
C ASN A 62 -5.25 26.38 -12.35
N TYR A 63 -4.55 25.50 -11.65
CA TYR A 63 -4.82 24.07 -11.68
C TYR A 63 -6.09 23.83 -10.85
N SER A 64 -7.19 23.47 -11.49
CA SER A 64 -8.41 23.04 -10.80
C SER A 64 -8.26 21.58 -10.37
N ILE A 65 -7.72 21.36 -9.17
CA ILE A 65 -7.67 20.03 -8.54
C ILE A 65 -9.04 19.78 -7.91
N SER A 66 -9.75 18.75 -8.37
CA SER A 66 -11.06 18.38 -7.81
C SER A 66 -10.91 17.79 -6.41
N ASN A 67 -12.03 17.67 -5.70
CA ASN A 67 -12.04 16.82 -4.52
C ASN A 67 -11.74 15.37 -4.93
N PRO A 68 -11.04 14.61 -4.08
CA PRO A 68 -10.83 13.21 -4.33
C PRO A 68 -12.17 12.44 -4.34
N GLU A 69 -12.33 11.57 -5.32
CA GLU A 69 -13.53 10.76 -5.52
C GLU A 69 -13.15 9.27 -5.47
N ASP A 70 -14.13 8.41 -5.18
CA ASP A 70 -14.00 6.95 -5.21
C ASP A 70 -12.89 6.38 -4.29
N PHE A 71 -12.86 6.83 -3.04
CA PHE A 71 -11.95 6.26 -2.04
C PHE A 71 -12.32 4.82 -1.72
N ARG A 72 -11.44 3.91 -2.09
CA ARG A 72 -11.59 2.49 -1.80
C ARG A 72 -10.42 1.99 -0.99
N GLN A 73 -10.71 1.33 0.12
CA GLN A 73 -9.68 0.63 0.88
C GLN A 73 -9.13 -0.52 0.03
N VAL A 74 -7.82 -0.54 -0.18
CA VAL A 74 -7.13 -1.60 -0.93
C VAL A 74 -6.52 -2.66 -0.03
N SER A 75 -6.10 -2.29 1.18
CA SER A 75 -5.55 -3.22 2.16
C SER A 75 -5.70 -2.75 3.61
N ALA A 76 -5.42 -3.65 4.55
CA ALA A 76 -5.26 -3.38 5.97
C ALA A 76 -4.33 -4.39 6.64
N ILE A 77 -3.62 -3.99 7.69
CA ILE A 77 -3.01 -4.91 8.65
C ILE A 77 -4.01 -5.10 9.80
N ILE A 78 -4.23 -6.35 10.21
CA ILE A 78 -5.21 -6.75 11.22
C ILE A 78 -4.47 -7.46 12.37
N ASP A 79 -5.06 -7.45 13.56
CA ASP A 79 -4.63 -8.25 14.72
C ASP A 79 -3.16 -8.08 15.09
N VAL A 80 -2.63 -6.85 14.95
CA VAL A 80 -1.23 -6.50 15.23
C VAL A 80 -0.81 -6.90 16.64
N ASP A 81 -1.73 -6.82 17.61
CA ASP A 81 -1.46 -7.12 19.02
C ASP A 81 -1.61 -8.60 19.38
N ILE A 82 -2.17 -9.42 18.47
CA ILE A 82 -2.47 -10.84 18.70
C ILE A 82 -1.56 -11.73 17.86
N VAL A 83 -1.21 -11.30 16.65
CA VAL A 83 -0.31 -12.01 15.76
C VAL A 83 1.13 -11.82 16.26
N PRO A 84 1.94 -12.89 16.38
CA PRO A 84 3.33 -12.77 16.80
C PRO A 84 4.11 -11.78 15.92
N GLU A 85 5.07 -11.05 16.51
CA GLU A 85 5.83 -9.98 15.82
C GLU A 85 6.50 -10.42 14.51
N ALA A 86 6.89 -11.69 14.39
CA ALA A 86 7.48 -12.26 13.18
C ALA A 86 6.48 -12.42 12.01
N HIS A 87 5.18 -12.30 12.28
CA HIS A 87 4.11 -12.50 11.33
C HIS A 87 3.23 -11.26 11.23
N ARG A 88 2.40 -11.23 10.18
CA ARG A 88 1.42 -10.18 9.91
C ARG A 88 0.17 -10.81 9.34
N ARG A 89 -0.98 -10.25 9.70
CA ARG A 89 -2.27 -10.58 9.09
C ARG A 89 -2.68 -9.44 8.18
N VAL A 90 -2.66 -9.70 6.88
CA VAL A 90 -2.88 -8.71 5.83
C VAL A 90 -4.21 -9.00 5.15
N ARG A 91 -5.07 -7.99 5.07
CA ARG A 91 -6.29 -8.01 4.27
C ARG A 91 -6.05 -7.30 2.95
N LEU A 92 -6.46 -7.93 1.84
CA LEU A 92 -6.45 -7.37 0.49
C LEU A 92 -7.89 -7.27 -0.02
N CYS A 93 -8.27 -6.09 -0.48
CA CYS A 93 -9.60 -5.80 -1.00
C CYS A 93 -9.52 -5.54 -2.51
N LYS A 94 -9.99 -6.50 -3.32
CA LYS A 94 -10.01 -6.38 -4.78
C LYS A 94 -11.30 -5.69 -5.23
N HIS A 95 -11.15 -4.51 -5.82
CA HIS A 95 -12.27 -3.71 -6.33
C HIS A 95 -12.50 -3.90 -7.81
N GLY A 96 -13.74 -4.26 -8.19
CA GLY A 96 -14.38 -4.02 -9.49
C GLY A 96 -13.67 -4.49 -10.76
N SER A 97 -12.52 -5.16 -10.64
CA SER A 97 -11.70 -5.59 -11.75
C SER A 97 -11.54 -7.10 -11.69
N ASP A 98 -11.43 -7.73 -12.86
CA ASP A 98 -11.08 -9.14 -12.97
C ASP A 98 -9.56 -9.37 -12.83
N ARG A 99 -8.81 -8.34 -12.45
CA ARG A 99 -7.36 -8.42 -12.29
C ARG A 99 -7.01 -9.36 -11.13
N PRO A 100 -6.04 -10.26 -11.27
CA PRO A 100 -5.61 -11.11 -10.16
C PRO A 100 -5.04 -10.25 -9.01
N LEU A 101 -4.93 -10.86 -7.82
CA LEU A 101 -4.35 -10.20 -6.64
C LEU A 101 -2.87 -9.80 -6.82
N GLY A 102 -2.19 -10.34 -7.84
CA GLY A 102 -0.87 -9.88 -8.24
C GLY A 102 0.29 -10.52 -7.46
N PHE A 103 0.13 -11.77 -7.03
CA PHE A 103 1.22 -12.57 -6.46
C PHE A 103 1.02 -14.04 -6.82
N TYR A 104 2.08 -14.83 -6.67
CA TYR A 104 2.08 -16.26 -6.93
C TYR A 104 2.63 -16.99 -5.71
N ILE A 105 2.16 -18.21 -5.52
CA ILE A 105 2.61 -19.09 -4.44
C ILE A 105 3.34 -20.31 -5.01
N ARG A 106 4.15 -20.95 -4.16
CA ARG A 106 4.86 -22.19 -4.46
C ARG A 106 4.94 -23.06 -3.21
N ASP A 107 5.17 -24.35 -3.42
CA ASP A 107 5.66 -25.22 -2.36
C ASP A 107 7.08 -24.84 -1.93
N GLY A 108 7.40 -25.17 -0.69
CA GLY A 108 8.73 -25.06 -0.14
C GLY A 108 8.88 -25.85 1.15
N THR A 109 10.03 -25.72 1.77
CA THR A 109 10.33 -26.34 3.06
C THR A 109 10.56 -25.25 4.10
N SER A 110 9.76 -25.26 5.15
CA SER A 110 9.96 -24.42 6.33
C SER A 110 10.69 -25.24 7.39
N VAL A 111 11.60 -24.59 8.11
CA VAL A 111 12.34 -25.20 9.22
C VAL A 111 11.69 -24.70 10.51
N ARG A 112 11.14 -25.62 11.31
CA ARG A 112 10.47 -25.28 12.55
C ARG A 112 11.14 -25.95 13.74
N VAL A 113 11.23 -25.22 14.84
CA VAL A 113 11.66 -25.78 16.12
C VAL A 113 10.46 -26.44 16.78
N THR A 114 10.57 -27.74 17.01
CA THR A 114 9.57 -28.55 17.72
C THR A 114 10.16 -29.04 19.03
N GLU A 115 9.32 -29.57 19.93
CA GLU A 115 9.78 -30.19 21.18
C GLU A 115 10.76 -31.35 20.95
N ARG A 116 10.74 -31.97 19.78
CA ARG A 116 11.64 -33.08 19.38
C ARG A 116 12.87 -32.61 18.61
N GLY A 117 13.09 -31.29 18.51
CA GLY A 117 14.18 -30.68 17.78
C GLY A 117 13.73 -29.98 16.49
N VAL A 118 14.68 -29.74 15.61
CA VAL A 118 14.47 -29.02 14.34
C VAL A 118 13.85 -29.95 13.31
N ALA A 119 12.67 -29.60 12.81
CA ALA A 119 11.95 -30.36 11.80
C ALA A 119 11.80 -29.57 10.50
N LYS A 120 11.98 -30.24 9.37
CA LYS A 120 11.64 -29.73 8.05
C LYS A 120 10.18 -30.08 7.77
N VAL A 121 9.35 -29.07 7.54
CA VAL A 121 7.93 -29.22 7.23
C VAL A 121 7.62 -28.59 5.88
N GLN A 122 6.62 -29.13 5.19
CA GLN A 122 6.12 -28.51 3.95
C GLN A 122 5.44 -27.19 4.29
N GLY A 123 5.74 -26.15 3.51
CA GLY A 123 5.16 -24.82 3.64
C GLY A 123 4.82 -24.23 2.28
N ILE A 124 3.94 -23.22 2.29
CA ILE A 124 3.55 -22.47 1.10
C ILE A 124 4.18 -21.09 1.18
N PHE A 125 4.81 -20.65 0.10
CA PHE A 125 5.57 -19.40 0.07
C PHE A 125 5.14 -18.53 -1.09
N ILE A 126 5.23 -17.21 -0.92
CA ILE A 126 5.10 -16.28 -2.03
C ILE A 126 6.35 -16.39 -2.92
N SER A 127 6.16 -16.81 -4.17
CA SER A 127 7.24 -17.03 -5.13
C SER A 127 7.61 -15.78 -5.91
N ARG A 128 6.61 -14.94 -6.23
CA ARG A 128 6.80 -13.68 -6.95
C ARG A 128 5.61 -12.74 -6.74
N LEU A 129 5.88 -11.45 -6.90
CA LEU A 129 4.89 -10.38 -6.99
C LEU A 129 4.77 -9.93 -8.45
N VAL A 130 3.61 -9.41 -8.83
CA VAL A 130 3.37 -8.81 -10.15
C VAL A 130 3.59 -7.31 -10.06
N ASP A 131 4.42 -6.78 -10.95
CA ASP A 131 4.67 -5.35 -11.09
C ASP A 131 3.36 -4.57 -11.30
N GLY A 132 3.11 -3.58 -10.45
CA GLY A 132 1.87 -2.80 -10.41
C GLY A 132 0.62 -3.60 -9.98
N GLY A 133 0.81 -4.83 -9.51
CA GLY A 133 -0.26 -5.68 -8.96
C GLY A 133 -0.76 -5.18 -7.61
N LEU A 134 -1.93 -5.65 -7.17
CA LEU A 134 -2.51 -5.24 -5.89
C LEU A 134 -1.57 -5.57 -4.72
N ALA A 135 -1.09 -6.81 -4.64
CA ALA A 135 -0.21 -7.24 -3.57
C ALA A 135 1.10 -6.42 -3.51
N GLU A 136 1.76 -6.22 -4.65
CA GLU A 136 2.97 -5.40 -4.72
C GLU A 136 2.71 -3.94 -4.31
N SER A 137 1.62 -3.35 -4.83
CA SER A 137 1.26 -1.95 -4.56
C SER A 137 0.99 -1.67 -3.08
N THR A 138 0.55 -2.68 -2.32
CA THR A 138 0.35 -2.54 -0.88
C THR A 138 1.65 -2.54 -0.09
N GLY A 139 2.71 -3.17 -0.61
CA GLY A 139 3.98 -3.35 0.10
C GLY A 139 3.90 -4.18 1.39
N LEU A 140 2.77 -4.86 1.62
CA LEU A 140 2.53 -5.61 2.85
C LEU A 140 2.96 -7.07 2.76
N LEU A 141 3.03 -7.62 1.55
CA LEU A 141 3.46 -8.97 1.23
C LEU A 141 4.80 -8.94 0.50
N GLY A 142 5.72 -9.83 0.89
CA GLY A 142 7.04 -9.98 0.28
C GLY A 142 7.23 -11.34 -0.39
N VAL A 143 8.14 -11.39 -1.36
CA VAL A 143 8.64 -12.67 -1.89
C VAL A 143 9.36 -13.42 -0.76
N ASN A 144 9.16 -14.73 -0.71
CA ASN A 144 9.63 -15.66 0.34
C ASN A 144 8.91 -15.54 1.70
N ASP A 145 7.86 -14.73 1.81
CA ASP A 145 6.98 -14.84 2.97
C ASP A 145 6.29 -16.21 2.98
N GLU A 146 6.29 -16.85 4.15
CA GLU A 146 5.55 -18.10 4.38
C GLU A 146 4.08 -17.76 4.65
N VAL A 147 3.18 -18.38 3.90
CA VAL A 147 1.73 -18.31 4.12
C VAL A 147 1.38 -19.35 5.17
N LEU A 148 0.77 -18.92 6.28
CA LEU A 148 0.37 -19.79 7.38
C LEU A 148 -1.15 -20.00 7.40
N GLU A 149 -1.91 -18.97 7.07
CA GLU A 149 -3.37 -19.00 7.08
C GLU A 149 -3.96 -18.22 5.90
N VAL A 150 -5.10 -18.68 5.42
CA VAL A 150 -5.94 -17.98 4.45
C VAL A 150 -7.36 -17.90 5.01
N ASN A 151 -7.86 -16.68 5.21
CA ASN A 151 -9.19 -16.38 5.78
C ASN A 151 -9.46 -17.14 7.09
N GLY A 152 -8.45 -17.25 7.95
CA GLY A 152 -8.54 -17.93 9.26
C GLY A 152 -8.40 -19.46 9.18
N ILE A 153 -8.14 -20.03 8.00
CA ILE A 153 -7.90 -21.46 7.83
C ILE A 153 -6.40 -21.70 7.66
N TYR A 154 -5.81 -22.51 8.55
CA TYR A 154 -4.42 -22.94 8.45
C TYR A 154 -4.14 -23.68 7.14
N VAL A 155 -3.00 -23.38 6.50
CA VAL A 155 -2.60 -24.02 5.25
C VAL A 155 -1.74 -25.26 5.45
N GLN A 156 -1.26 -25.51 6.67
CA GLN A 156 -0.43 -26.68 6.97
C GLN A 156 -1.18 -27.98 6.64
N GLY A 157 -0.54 -28.87 5.87
CA GLY A 157 -1.12 -30.14 5.43
C GLY A 157 -2.08 -30.04 4.24
N LYS A 158 -2.29 -28.85 3.67
CA LYS A 158 -3.03 -28.66 2.41
C LYS A 158 -2.07 -28.70 1.23
N THR A 159 -2.58 -29.12 0.06
CA THR A 159 -1.82 -29.04 -1.18
C THR A 159 -1.78 -27.61 -1.72
N LEU A 160 -0.79 -27.30 -2.57
CA LEU A 160 -0.68 -26.01 -3.25
C LEU A 160 -1.97 -25.64 -3.99
N ASP A 161 -2.58 -26.60 -4.67
CA ASP A 161 -3.83 -26.40 -5.42
C ASP A 161 -4.99 -26.04 -4.48
N GLN A 162 -5.14 -26.74 -3.35
CA GLN A 162 -6.17 -26.43 -2.36
C GLN A 162 -6.01 -25.02 -1.79
N VAL A 163 -4.77 -24.60 -1.51
CA VAL A 163 -4.49 -23.24 -1.01
C VAL A 163 -4.77 -22.20 -2.10
N THR A 164 -4.44 -22.51 -3.35
CA THR A 164 -4.77 -21.67 -4.50
C THR A 164 -6.28 -21.48 -4.62
N ASP A 165 -7.05 -22.58 -4.55
CA ASP A 165 -8.52 -22.54 -4.59
C ASP A 165 -9.10 -21.72 -3.44
N MET A 166 -8.55 -21.85 -2.23
CA MET A 166 -8.95 -21.05 -1.08
C MET A 166 -8.71 -19.55 -1.31
N MET A 167 -7.58 -19.18 -1.91
CA MET A 167 -7.28 -17.78 -2.23
C MET A 167 -8.18 -17.24 -3.33
N VAL A 168 -8.43 -18.02 -4.38
CA VAL A 168 -9.30 -17.65 -5.51
C VAL A 168 -10.75 -17.47 -5.05
N ALA A 169 -11.26 -18.39 -4.25
CA ALA A 169 -12.62 -18.31 -3.68
C ALA A 169 -12.84 -17.05 -2.83
N ASN A 170 -11.76 -16.51 -2.23
CA ASN A 170 -11.79 -15.32 -1.38
C ASN A 170 -11.15 -14.09 -2.04
N ALA A 171 -10.92 -14.10 -3.35
CA ALA A 171 -10.12 -13.08 -4.03
C ALA A 171 -10.66 -11.65 -3.91
N HIS A 172 -11.96 -11.47 -3.64
CA HIS A 172 -12.55 -10.14 -3.38
C HIS A 172 -12.14 -9.56 -2.03
N ASN A 173 -11.96 -10.41 -1.03
CA ASN A 173 -11.68 -10.05 0.35
C ASN A 173 -10.79 -11.11 0.99
N LEU A 174 -9.51 -11.08 0.62
CA LEU A 174 -8.54 -12.08 1.05
C LEU A 174 -7.84 -11.61 2.32
N ILE A 175 -7.74 -12.49 3.31
CA ILE A 175 -6.97 -12.27 4.54
C ILE A 175 -5.88 -13.35 4.56
N ILE A 176 -4.62 -12.93 4.53
CA ILE A 176 -3.46 -13.82 4.63
C ILE A 176 -2.76 -13.55 5.96
N THR A 177 -2.51 -14.61 6.73
CA THR A 177 -1.54 -14.55 7.83
C THR A 177 -0.24 -15.17 7.34
N GLY A 178 0.86 -14.44 7.44
CA GLY A 178 2.17 -14.91 7.00
C GLY A 178 3.29 -14.00 7.50
N GLY A 179 4.52 -14.33 7.16
CA GLY A 179 5.66 -13.52 7.55
C GLY A 179 6.94 -14.01 6.91
N SER A 180 7.96 -13.15 6.94
CA SER A 180 9.27 -13.50 6.44
C SER A 180 9.84 -14.62 7.32
N CYS A 181 10.19 -15.75 6.70
CA CYS A 181 10.82 -16.85 7.41
C CYS A 181 12.22 -16.41 7.85
N ILE A 182 12.31 -15.84 9.05
CA ILE A 182 13.55 -15.33 9.68
C ILE A 182 14.58 -16.41 10.02
N PHE A 183 14.36 -17.66 9.60
CA PHE A 183 15.26 -18.79 9.90
C PHE A 183 16.16 -19.20 8.73
N LEU A 184 16.26 -18.40 7.65
CA LEU A 184 17.11 -18.67 6.48
C LEU A 184 17.91 -17.44 6.01
N GLU A 185 18.59 -16.77 6.93
CA GLU A 185 19.80 -15.98 6.60
C GLU A 185 21.00 -16.48 7.41
#